data_AF-A0A2E8MHB4-F1
#
_entry.id   AF-A0A2E8MHB4-F1
#
_cell.length_a   1.000
_cell.length_b   1.000
_cell.length_c   1.000
_cell.angle_alpha   90.00
_cell.angle_beta   90.00
_cell.angle_gamma   90.00
#
_symmetry.space_group_name_H-M   'P 1'
#
loop_
_entity.id
_entity.type
_entity.pdbx_description
1 polymer ?
#
loop_
_entity_poly.entity_id
_entity_poly.type
_entity_poly.pdbx_seq_one_letter_code
_entity_poly.pdbx_strand_id
1 'polypeptide(L)'
;MPTDNDNNTGQLFKAYTSTSPQEVAGCYDSWAEDYETHMSNVGYLHPAMVAGLALRHVPPGSRPILDAGAGTGIMAQILVALGYPEIVGFDGSKDMLAGAAAKNVYTELDQMYLGQPLAYPDDHFQAAVSAGVFTQGHAPLAGLDELVRVVCPGGCIIFSVARVYLAIESREGGRGFHLHEMVSL
;
A
#
# COMPACT_ATOMS: atom_id res chain seq x y z
N MET A 1 -6.65 -35.84 -3.02
CA MET A 1 -7.40 -34.58 -2.94
C MET A 1 -6.52 -33.53 -3.60
N PRO A 2 -6.97 -32.84 -4.66
CA PRO A 2 -6.22 -31.72 -5.21
C PRO A 2 -6.09 -30.64 -4.13
N THR A 3 -4.88 -30.16 -3.88
CA THR A 3 -4.60 -29.12 -2.89
C THR A 3 -4.99 -27.76 -3.46
N ASP A 4 -5.65 -26.92 -2.67
CA ASP A 4 -6.11 -25.55 -2.99
C ASP A 4 -5.02 -24.57 -3.50
N ASN A 5 -3.79 -25.05 -3.71
CA ASN A 5 -2.62 -24.29 -4.11
C ASN A 5 -2.63 -23.86 -5.59
N ASP A 6 -3.31 -24.61 -6.46
CA ASP A 6 -3.30 -24.36 -7.92
C ASP A 6 -4.20 -23.17 -8.32
N ASN A 7 -5.32 -22.95 -7.61
CA ASN A 7 -6.20 -21.80 -7.85
C ASN A 7 -5.59 -20.48 -7.34
N ASN A 8 -4.91 -20.53 -6.19
CA ASN A 8 -4.33 -19.36 -5.53
C ASN A 8 -3.19 -18.72 -6.33
N THR A 9 -2.33 -19.55 -6.93
CA THR A 9 -1.23 -19.08 -7.79
C THR A 9 -1.76 -18.42 -9.07
N GLY A 10 -2.90 -18.90 -9.59
CA GLY A 10 -3.54 -18.37 -10.79
C GLY A 10 -4.16 -16.98 -10.58
N GLN A 11 -4.73 -16.71 -9.41
CA GLN A 11 -5.32 -15.40 -9.10
C GLN A 11 -4.26 -14.30 -8.89
N LEU A 12 -3.17 -14.60 -8.19
CA LEU A 12 -1.99 -13.71 -8.10
C LEU A 12 -1.42 -13.39 -9.48
N PHE A 13 -1.22 -14.42 -10.30
CA PHE A 13 -0.71 -14.23 -11.66
C PHE A 13 -1.66 -13.37 -12.50
N LYS A 14 -2.97 -13.53 -12.35
CA LYS A 14 -3.98 -12.73 -13.06
C LYS A 14 -3.98 -11.26 -12.60
N ALA A 15 -3.87 -11.00 -11.30
CA ALA A 15 -3.73 -9.63 -10.78
C ALA A 15 -2.44 -8.97 -11.33
N TYR A 16 -1.31 -9.69 -11.32
CA TYR A 16 -0.02 -9.19 -11.81
C TYR A 16 0.12 -9.06 -13.33
N THR A 17 -0.81 -9.64 -14.11
CA THR A 17 -0.79 -9.58 -15.58
C THR A 17 -1.92 -8.73 -16.18
N SER A 18 -2.80 -8.18 -15.34
CA SER A 18 -3.89 -7.30 -15.75
C SER A 18 -3.37 -5.92 -16.16
N THR A 19 -4.09 -5.23 -17.05
CA THR A 19 -3.58 -4.00 -17.71
C THR A 19 -4.36 -2.74 -17.34
N SER A 20 -5.42 -2.83 -16.54
CA SER A 20 -6.19 -1.69 -16.07
C SER A 20 -6.42 -1.70 -14.54
N PRO A 21 -6.41 -0.54 -13.87
CA PRO A 21 -6.64 -0.46 -12.42
C PRO A 21 -7.97 -1.08 -11.96
N GLN A 22 -9.01 -1.00 -12.79
CA GLN A 22 -10.34 -1.53 -12.49
C GLN A 22 -10.39 -3.07 -12.58
N GLU A 23 -9.68 -3.68 -13.53
CA GLU A 23 -9.57 -5.15 -13.62
C GLU A 23 -8.78 -5.72 -12.44
N VAL A 24 -7.72 -5.00 -12.03
CA VAL A 24 -6.92 -5.35 -10.86
C VAL A 24 -7.79 -5.31 -9.59
N ALA A 25 -8.55 -4.22 -9.39
CA ALA A 25 -9.48 -4.12 -8.26
C ALA A 25 -10.50 -5.27 -8.25
N GLY A 26 -11.10 -5.61 -9.39
CA GLY A 26 -12.04 -6.73 -9.49
C GLY A 26 -11.41 -8.10 -9.21
N CYS A 27 -10.12 -8.29 -9.48
CA CYS A 27 -9.41 -9.52 -9.08
C CYS A 27 -9.26 -9.59 -7.55
N TYR A 28 -8.93 -8.48 -6.90
CA TYR A 28 -8.85 -8.42 -5.44
C TYR A 28 -10.20 -8.56 -4.75
N ASP A 29 -11.28 -7.98 -5.30
CA ASP A 29 -12.65 -8.17 -4.81
C ASP A 29 -12.99 -9.67 -4.70
N SER A 30 -12.64 -10.46 -5.72
CA SER A 30 -12.90 -11.91 -5.74
C SER A 30 -12.05 -12.75 -4.78
N TRP A 31 -11.03 -12.15 -4.16
CA TRP A 31 -10.05 -12.86 -3.34
C TRP A 31 -9.92 -12.33 -1.91
N ALA A 32 -10.71 -11.31 -1.55
CA ALA A 32 -10.61 -10.61 -0.27
C ALA A 32 -10.80 -11.53 0.95
N GLU A 33 -11.70 -12.52 0.89
CA GLU A 33 -11.97 -13.46 2.00
C GLU A 33 -10.76 -14.35 2.35
N ASP A 34 -10.01 -14.79 1.34
CA ASP A 34 -8.89 -15.74 1.50
C ASP A 34 -7.51 -15.06 1.55
N TYR A 35 -7.46 -13.76 1.24
CA TYR A 35 -6.21 -12.99 1.09
C TYR A 35 -5.33 -13.01 2.34
N GLU A 36 -5.89 -12.71 3.52
CA GLU A 36 -5.11 -12.63 4.76
C GLU A 36 -4.50 -13.99 5.14
N THR A 37 -5.26 -15.07 4.96
CA THR A 37 -4.81 -16.46 5.20
C THR A 37 -3.70 -16.84 4.22
N HIS A 38 -3.85 -16.47 2.93
CA HIS A 38 -2.85 -16.77 1.91
C HIS A 38 -1.55 -15.97 2.12
N MET A 39 -1.65 -14.67 2.38
CA MET A 39 -0.51 -13.79 2.66
C MET A 39 0.26 -14.19 3.92
N SER A 40 -0.45 -14.64 4.96
CA SER A 40 0.18 -15.20 6.16
C SER A 40 0.98 -16.47 5.85
N ASN A 41 0.48 -17.34 4.95
CA ASN A 41 1.13 -18.59 4.58
C ASN A 41 2.35 -18.42 3.67
N VAL A 42 2.44 -17.34 2.89
CA VAL A 42 3.61 -17.05 2.03
C VAL A 42 4.64 -16.13 2.70
N GLY A 43 4.48 -15.81 3.99
CA GLY A 43 5.43 -14.99 4.73
C GLY A 43 5.44 -13.54 4.27
N TYR A 44 4.25 -12.94 4.14
CA TYR A 44 4.08 -11.55 3.70
C TYR A 44 4.70 -10.55 4.68
N LEU A 45 6.00 -10.28 4.51
CA LEU A 45 6.80 -9.42 5.38
C LEU A 45 6.61 -7.93 5.11
N HIS A 46 5.94 -7.54 4.01
CA HIS A 46 5.87 -6.13 3.59
C HIS A 46 5.27 -5.21 4.68
N PRO A 47 4.13 -5.53 5.32
CA PRO A 47 3.59 -4.67 6.37
C PRO A 47 4.54 -4.54 7.57
N ALA A 48 5.18 -5.64 7.99
CA ALA A 48 6.13 -5.61 9.08
C ALA A 48 7.39 -4.79 8.76
N MET A 49 7.90 -4.89 7.53
CA MET A 49 9.07 -4.13 7.06
C MET A 49 8.77 -2.64 6.92
N VAL A 50 7.65 -2.29 6.28
CA VAL A 50 7.20 -0.89 6.14
C VAL A 50 6.94 -0.29 7.52
N ALA A 51 6.31 -1.03 8.44
CA ALA A 51 6.09 -0.57 9.81
C ALA A 51 7.40 -0.37 10.59
N GLY A 52 8.39 -1.25 10.40
CA GLY A 52 9.72 -1.10 11.00
C GLY A 52 10.44 0.16 10.51
N LEU A 53 10.32 0.50 9.22
CA LEU A 53 10.82 1.76 8.68
C LEU A 53 10.02 2.96 9.20
N ALA A 54 8.69 2.85 9.32
CA ALA A 54 7.86 3.89 9.89
C ALA A 54 8.32 4.25 11.30
N LEU A 55 8.52 3.26 12.18
CA LEU A 55 9.06 3.49 13.53
C LEU A 55 10.42 4.19 13.55
N ARG A 56 11.27 3.88 12.56
CA ARG A 56 12.63 4.43 12.49
C ARG A 56 12.62 5.90 12.03
N HIS A 57 11.71 6.26 11.15
CA HIS A 57 11.76 7.54 10.42
C HIS A 57 10.63 8.50 10.79
N VAL A 58 9.50 7.99 11.29
CA VAL A 58 8.31 8.75 11.65
C VAL A 58 8.13 8.68 13.18
N PRO A 59 8.20 9.80 13.91
CA PRO A 59 8.00 9.80 15.35
C PRO A 59 6.65 9.17 15.76
N PRO A 60 6.60 8.31 16.80
CA PRO A 60 5.34 7.87 17.37
C PRO A 60 4.48 9.07 17.79
N GLY A 61 3.16 8.98 17.56
CA GLY A 61 2.23 10.10 17.74
C GLY A 61 2.08 11.04 16.54
N SER A 62 2.88 10.89 15.48
CA SER A 62 2.66 11.58 14.20
C SER A 62 1.28 11.25 13.62
N ARG A 63 0.62 12.27 13.06
CA ARG A 63 -0.75 12.20 12.55
C ARG A 63 -1.12 13.38 11.65
N PRO A 64 -2.03 13.21 10.67
CA PRO A 64 -2.53 11.92 10.20
C PRO A 64 -1.46 11.16 9.41
N ILE A 65 -1.55 9.83 9.41
CA ILE A 65 -0.75 8.93 8.56
C ILE A 65 -1.65 8.39 7.45
N LEU A 66 -1.16 8.43 6.21
CA LEU A 66 -1.86 7.87 5.06
C LEU A 66 -1.44 6.41 4.81
N ASP A 67 -2.39 5.49 4.74
CA ASP A 67 -2.21 4.11 4.27
C ASP A 67 -2.66 4.01 2.80
N ALA A 68 -1.70 4.13 1.88
CA ALA A 68 -1.95 4.19 0.46
C ALA A 68 -2.02 2.78 -0.15
N GLY A 69 -3.21 2.36 -0.55
CA GLY A 69 -3.53 0.97 -0.90
C GLY A 69 -3.73 0.14 0.37
N ALA A 70 -4.74 0.54 1.15
CA ALA A 70 -5.05 0.00 2.47
C ALA A 70 -5.33 -1.51 2.49
N GLY A 71 -5.78 -2.08 1.36
CA GLY A 71 -6.20 -3.47 1.26
C GLY A 71 -7.23 -3.82 2.34
N THR A 72 -7.09 -4.98 2.97
CA THR A 72 -7.93 -5.38 4.11
C THR A 72 -7.61 -4.61 5.39
N GLY A 73 -6.59 -3.75 5.43
CA GLY A 73 -6.27 -2.88 6.56
C GLY A 73 -5.34 -3.45 7.63
N ILE A 74 -4.53 -4.46 7.29
CA ILE A 74 -3.50 -5.01 8.18
C ILE A 74 -2.48 -3.94 8.60
N MET A 75 -2.08 -3.06 7.66
CA MET A 75 -1.04 -2.07 7.91
C MET A 75 -1.49 -1.03 8.96
N ALA A 76 -2.71 -0.51 8.87
CA ALA A 76 -3.27 0.36 9.90
C ALA A 76 -3.34 -0.27 11.30
N GLN A 77 -3.70 -1.56 11.42
CA GLN A 77 -3.69 -2.23 12.73
C GLN A 77 -2.29 -2.24 13.36
N ILE A 78 -1.26 -2.50 12.54
CA ILE A 78 0.12 -2.48 12.98
C ILE A 78 0.52 -1.06 13.38
N LEU A 79 0.22 -0.05 12.57
CA LEU A 79 0.56 1.35 12.87
C LEU A 79 -0.11 1.85 14.16
N VAL A 80 -1.39 1.54 14.36
CA VAL A 80 -2.09 1.90 15.61
C VAL A 80 -1.44 1.23 16.82
N ALA A 81 -1.11 -0.07 16.73
CA ALA A 81 -0.41 -0.78 17.79
C ALA A 81 1.00 -0.20 18.09
N LEU A 82 1.62 0.43 17.09
CA LEU A 82 2.93 1.09 17.20
C LEU A 82 2.86 2.55 17.68
N GLY A 83 1.66 3.08 17.95
CA GLY A 83 1.47 4.41 18.53
C GLY A 83 1.19 5.52 17.51
N TYR A 84 0.75 5.19 16.30
CA TYR A 84 0.22 6.17 15.34
C TYR A 84 -1.31 6.26 15.49
N PRO A 85 -1.85 7.37 16.02
CA PRO A 85 -3.22 7.38 16.55
C PRO A 85 -4.31 7.68 15.50
N GLU A 86 -3.94 8.13 14.30
CA GLU A 86 -4.86 8.65 13.30
C GLU A 86 -4.42 8.19 11.92
N ILE A 87 -5.10 7.17 11.40
CA ILE A 87 -4.80 6.56 10.11
C ILE A 87 -5.94 6.84 9.15
N VAL A 88 -5.62 7.43 8.01
CA VAL A 88 -6.51 7.58 6.86
C VAL A 88 -6.05 6.59 5.80
N GLY A 89 -6.98 5.85 5.19
CA GLY A 89 -6.65 4.86 4.18
C GLY A 89 -7.43 5.06 2.90
N PHE A 90 -6.87 4.60 1.79
CA PHE A 90 -7.65 4.44 0.56
C PHE A 90 -7.26 3.17 -0.18
N ASP A 91 -8.21 2.62 -0.92
CA ASP A 91 -8.00 1.48 -1.82
C ASP A 91 -8.94 1.56 -3.03
N GLY A 92 -8.56 0.92 -4.13
CA GLY A 92 -9.41 0.85 -5.32
C GLY A 92 -10.56 -0.16 -5.17
N SER A 93 -10.36 -1.19 -4.35
CA SER A 93 -11.33 -2.29 -4.12
C SER A 93 -12.30 -1.96 -2.99
N LYS A 94 -13.61 -2.07 -3.25
CA LYS A 94 -14.64 -1.85 -2.23
C LYS A 94 -14.65 -2.96 -1.19
N ASP A 95 -14.39 -4.20 -1.60
CA ASP A 95 -14.43 -5.35 -0.71
C ASP A 95 -13.21 -5.35 0.23
N MET A 96 -12.04 -4.91 -0.27
CA MET A 96 -10.87 -4.61 0.58
C MET A 96 -11.19 -3.54 1.62
N LEU A 97 -11.80 -2.43 1.20
CA LEU A 97 -12.23 -1.37 2.12
C LEU A 97 -13.26 -1.85 3.14
N ALA A 98 -14.15 -2.78 2.78
CA ALA A 98 -15.07 -3.38 3.74
C ALA A 98 -14.32 -4.18 4.83
N GLY A 99 -13.29 -4.94 4.44
CA GLY A 99 -12.39 -5.61 5.36
C GLY A 99 -11.63 -4.63 6.26
N ALA A 100 -11.10 -3.55 5.69
CA ALA A 100 -10.42 -2.48 6.43
C ALA A 100 -11.33 -1.79 7.44
N ALA A 101 -12.57 -1.48 7.04
CA ALA A 101 -13.57 -0.86 7.90
C ALA A 101 -13.93 -1.75 9.10
N ALA A 102 -14.04 -3.07 8.88
CA ALA A 102 -14.35 -4.03 9.94
C ALA A 102 -13.29 -4.06 11.07
N LYS A 103 -12.05 -3.63 10.80
CA LYS A 103 -10.98 -3.54 11.81
C LYS A 103 -11.17 -2.35 12.76
N ASN A 104 -12.01 -1.36 12.43
CA ASN A 104 -12.33 -0.19 13.27
C ASN A 104 -11.10 0.60 13.78
N VAL A 105 -10.05 0.70 12.96
CA VAL A 105 -8.80 1.41 13.28
C VAL A 105 -8.54 2.64 12.40
N TYR A 106 -9.32 2.82 11.34
CA TYR A 106 -9.22 3.96 10.45
C TYR A 106 -10.08 5.12 10.93
N THR A 107 -9.55 6.34 10.79
CA THR A 107 -10.30 7.58 10.94
C THR A 107 -11.17 7.85 9.71
N GLU A 108 -10.65 7.52 8.53
CA GLU A 108 -11.33 7.68 7.24
C GLU A 108 -10.86 6.60 6.25
N LEU A 109 -11.76 6.16 5.39
CA LEU A 109 -11.51 5.17 4.34
C LEU A 109 -12.19 5.62 3.04
N ASP A 110 -11.37 5.84 2.01
CA ASP A 110 -11.83 6.35 0.72
C ASP A 110 -11.61 5.34 -0.41
N GLN A 111 -12.52 5.32 -1.37
CA GLN A 111 -12.30 4.57 -2.60
C GLN A 111 -11.61 5.43 -3.65
N MET A 112 -10.30 5.21 -3.84
CA MET A 112 -9.46 5.96 -4.79
C MET A 112 -8.40 5.05 -5.42
N TYR A 113 -7.79 5.50 -6.50
CA TYR A 113 -6.75 4.74 -7.21
C TYR A 113 -5.43 5.50 -7.16
N LEU A 114 -4.38 4.83 -6.69
CA LEU A 114 -3.03 5.38 -6.73
C LEU A 114 -2.57 5.56 -8.19
N GLY A 115 -2.07 6.74 -8.52
CA GLY A 115 -1.80 7.16 -9.90
C GLY A 115 -2.90 8.00 -10.55
N GLN A 116 -3.97 8.30 -9.81
CA GLN A 116 -4.95 9.34 -10.12
C GLN A 116 -4.89 10.44 -9.05
N PRO A 117 -5.41 11.66 -9.32
CA PRO A 117 -5.51 12.70 -8.31
C PRO A 117 -6.28 12.22 -7.06
N LEU A 118 -5.64 12.29 -5.90
CA LEU A 118 -6.22 11.98 -4.60
C LEU A 118 -7.03 13.18 -4.10
N ALA A 119 -8.21 12.93 -3.55
CA ALA A 119 -9.10 13.96 -3.01
C ALA A 119 -8.63 14.53 -1.66
N TYR A 120 -7.33 14.56 -1.41
CA TYR A 120 -6.71 15.11 -0.21
C TYR A 120 -6.01 16.46 -0.49
N PRO A 121 -5.99 17.39 0.48
CA PRO A 121 -5.23 18.63 0.35
C PRO A 121 -3.73 18.38 0.21
N ASP A 122 -3.03 19.36 -0.35
CA ASP A 122 -1.57 19.42 -0.32
C ASP A 122 -1.07 19.46 1.14
N ASP A 123 0.10 18.88 1.40
CA ASP A 123 0.80 18.95 2.69
C ASP A 123 -0.07 18.55 3.91
N HIS A 124 -0.93 17.54 3.77
CA HIS A 124 -1.92 17.15 4.78
C HIS A 124 -1.41 16.07 5.75
N PHE A 125 -0.68 15.08 5.25
CA PHE A 125 -0.25 13.91 6.02
C PHE A 125 1.19 14.07 6.53
N GLN A 126 1.44 13.69 7.78
CA GLN A 126 2.82 13.70 8.31
C GLN A 126 3.68 12.59 7.69
N ALA A 127 3.07 11.48 7.27
CA ALA A 127 3.73 10.44 6.50
C ALA A 127 2.70 9.65 5.68
N ALA A 128 3.18 8.98 4.64
CA ALA A 128 2.43 7.97 3.89
C ALA A 128 3.17 6.63 3.94
N VAL A 129 2.42 5.56 4.09
CA VAL A 129 2.90 4.18 3.96
C VAL A 129 2.22 3.48 2.80
N SER A 130 2.89 2.51 2.17
CA SER A 130 2.28 1.67 1.15
C SER A 130 2.94 0.29 1.08
N ALA A 131 2.20 -0.76 1.42
CA ALA A 131 2.73 -2.12 1.54
C ALA A 131 2.12 -3.09 0.52
N GLY A 132 2.89 -3.42 -0.52
CA GLY A 132 2.55 -4.39 -1.57
C GLY A 132 1.70 -3.84 -2.71
N VAL A 133 1.70 -2.53 -2.92
CA VAL A 133 0.81 -1.85 -3.88
C VAL A 133 1.51 -1.54 -5.21
N PHE A 134 2.80 -1.20 -5.18
CA PHE A 134 3.59 -0.92 -6.38
C PHE A 134 4.10 -2.22 -7.01
N THR A 135 3.25 -2.92 -7.78
CA THR A 135 3.56 -4.19 -8.45
C THR A 135 3.33 -4.13 -9.97
N GLN A 136 3.82 -5.10 -10.74
CA GLN A 136 3.64 -5.08 -12.20
C GLN A 136 2.14 -5.03 -12.56
N GLY A 137 1.73 -4.07 -13.38
CA GLY A 137 0.31 -3.87 -13.75
C GLY A 137 -0.55 -3.10 -12.73
N HIS A 138 -0.02 -2.81 -11.53
CA HIS A 138 -0.71 -2.09 -10.46
C HIS A 138 0.05 -0.81 -10.08
N ALA A 139 -0.66 0.31 -9.90
CA ALA A 139 -0.15 1.60 -9.43
C ALA A 139 1.16 2.08 -10.14
N PRO A 140 1.06 2.90 -11.20
CA PRO A 140 2.25 3.43 -11.85
C PRO A 140 3.09 4.24 -10.86
N LEU A 141 4.42 4.30 -11.05
CA LEU A 141 5.31 5.12 -10.22
C LEU A 141 4.94 6.61 -10.21
N ALA A 142 4.24 7.08 -11.24
CA ALA A 142 3.61 8.42 -11.26
C ALA A 142 2.65 8.65 -10.07
N GLY A 143 2.13 7.59 -9.43
CA GLY A 143 1.36 7.69 -8.19
C GLY A 143 2.16 8.21 -7.00
N LEU A 144 3.50 8.16 -7.04
CA LEU A 144 4.36 8.77 -6.03
C LEU A 144 4.22 10.30 -6.02
N ASP A 145 3.95 10.93 -7.16
CA ASP A 145 3.78 12.39 -7.24
C ASP A 145 2.62 12.87 -6.35
N GLU A 146 1.52 12.10 -6.33
CA GLU A 146 0.39 12.40 -5.46
C GLU A 146 0.70 12.15 -3.99
N LEU A 147 1.46 11.10 -3.66
CA LEU A 147 1.92 10.88 -2.28
C LEU A 147 2.85 12.02 -1.82
N VAL A 148 3.73 12.49 -2.70
CA VAL A 148 4.59 13.66 -2.44
C VAL A 148 3.78 14.93 -2.23
N ARG A 149 2.73 15.14 -3.03
CA ARG A 149 1.85 16.30 -2.90
C ARG A 149 1.11 16.33 -1.56
N VAL A 150 0.55 15.19 -1.13
CA VAL A 150 -0.31 15.15 0.05
C VAL A 150 0.46 15.00 1.36
N VAL A 151 1.73 14.60 1.32
CA VAL A 151 2.59 14.51 2.51
C VAL A 151 3.28 15.85 2.77
N CYS A 152 3.23 16.32 4.02
CA CYS A 152 3.84 17.59 4.44
C CYS A 152 5.33 17.67 4.06
N PRO A 153 5.89 18.87 3.84
CA PRO A 153 7.32 19.02 3.63
C PRO A 153 8.10 18.52 4.84
N GLY A 154 9.07 17.63 4.61
CA GLY A 154 9.82 16.95 5.67
C GLY A 154 9.13 15.70 6.24
N GLY A 155 7.94 15.36 5.76
CA GLY A 155 7.28 14.08 6.00
C GLY A 155 7.96 12.92 5.27
N CYS A 156 7.59 11.69 5.63
CA CYS A 156 8.18 10.47 5.07
C CYS A 156 7.18 9.73 4.19
N ILE A 157 7.65 9.18 3.06
CA ILE A 157 6.90 8.23 2.24
C ILE A 157 7.67 6.91 2.29
N ILE A 158 7.01 5.86 2.77
CA ILE A 158 7.63 4.56 3.01
C ILE A 158 6.83 3.52 2.26
N PHE A 159 7.44 2.89 1.27
CA PHE A 159 6.73 1.96 0.41
C PHE A 159 7.58 0.75 0.03
N SER A 160 6.91 -0.34 -0.31
CA SER A 160 7.53 -1.47 -0.97
C SER A 160 7.26 -1.42 -2.47
N VAL A 161 8.26 -1.75 -3.29
CA VAL A 161 8.14 -1.80 -4.74
C VAL A 161 8.61 -3.15 -5.28
N ALA A 162 7.89 -3.69 -6.27
CA ALA A 162 8.30 -4.91 -6.95
C ALA A 162 9.56 -4.67 -7.79
N ARG A 163 10.46 -5.65 -7.77
CA ARG A 163 11.79 -5.58 -8.41
C ARG A 163 11.77 -5.26 -9.91
N VAL A 164 10.67 -5.54 -10.61
CA VAL A 164 10.51 -5.24 -12.04
C VAL A 164 10.66 -3.75 -12.37
N TYR A 165 10.28 -2.85 -11.45
CA TYR A 165 10.39 -1.41 -11.68
C TYR A 165 11.83 -0.88 -11.58
N LEU A 166 12.69 -1.55 -10.81
CA LEU A 166 14.09 -1.18 -10.65
C LEU A 166 14.94 -1.43 -11.91
N ALA A 167 14.46 -2.28 -12.84
CA ALA A 167 15.13 -2.48 -14.13
C ALA A 167 14.96 -1.28 -15.08
N ILE A 168 13.98 -0.40 -14.85
CA ILE A 168 13.64 0.72 -15.73
C ILE A 168 14.31 2.03 -15.27
N GLU A 169 14.54 2.23 -13.97
CA GLU A 169 15.02 3.49 -13.40
C GLU A 169 16.55 3.70 -13.40
N SER A 170 17.33 2.92 -14.16
CA SER A 170 18.77 3.20 -14.34
C SER A 170 19.08 4.47 -15.16
N ARG A 171 18.15 5.44 -15.24
CA ARG A 171 18.32 6.74 -15.89
C ARG A 171 17.65 7.87 -15.09
N GLU A 172 18.49 8.66 -14.38
CA GLU A 172 18.40 10.08 -13.94
C GLU A 172 17.06 10.59 -13.32
N GLY A 173 16.93 11.24 -12.17
CA GLY A 173 17.78 12.12 -11.35
C GLY A 173 16.98 13.40 -10.99
N GLY A 174 16.70 13.69 -9.70
CA GLY A 174 16.19 15.02 -9.30
C GLY A 174 15.45 15.19 -7.95
N ARG A 175 15.93 16.16 -7.15
CA ARG A 175 15.41 16.83 -5.93
C ARG A 175 15.29 16.03 -4.61
N GLY A 176 15.81 16.66 -3.54
CA GLY A 176 16.03 16.05 -2.23
C GLY A 176 14.77 15.82 -1.41
N PHE A 177 14.27 14.59 -1.47
CA PHE A 177 13.43 13.96 -0.46
C PHE A 177 14.23 12.80 0.16
N HIS A 178 13.98 12.47 1.44
CA HIS A 178 14.52 11.24 2.02
C HIS A 178 13.58 10.08 1.66
N LEU A 179 13.73 9.56 0.44
CA LEU A 179 13.07 8.34 0.00
C LEU A 179 13.77 7.14 0.64
N HIS A 180 13.03 6.36 1.41
CA HIS A 180 13.51 5.10 1.98
C HIS A 180 12.82 3.94 1.26
N GLU A 181 13.48 3.41 0.23
CA GLU A 181 13.03 2.24 -0.51
C GLU A 181 13.54 0.94 0.10
N MET A 182 12.74 -0.11 -0.02
CA MET A 182 13.14 -1.48 0.29
C MET A 182 12.91 -2.38 -0.92
N VAL A 183 14.00 -2.97 -1.42
CA VAL A 183 13.98 -3.95 -2.52
C VAL A 183 13.70 -5.34 -1.93
N SER A 184 12.57 -5.94 -2.27
CA SER A 184 12.29 -7.34 -1.92
C SER A 184 12.87 -8.29 -2.99
N LEU A 185 13.39 -9.44 -2.55
CA LEU A 185 14.08 -10.46 -3.36
C LEU A 185 13.17 -11.18 -4.34
#